data_AF-A0A2X1UKM9-F1
#
_entry.id   AF-A0A2X1UKM9-F1
#
_cell.length_a   1.000
_cell.length_b   1.000
_cell.length_c   1.000
_cell.angle_alpha   90.00
_cell.angle_beta   90.00
_cell.angle_gamma   90.00
#
_symmetry.space_group_name_H-M   'P 1'
#
loop_
_entity.id
_entity.type
_entity.pdbx_description
1 polymer ?
#
loop_
_entity_poly.entity_id
_entity_poly.type
_entity_poly.pdbx_seq_one_letter_code
_entity_poly.pdbx_strand_id
1 'polypeptide(L)'
;MTFRVLLQKSIVELEKLFIDSQNDQVILSQLENELKYRKTSRASKLLKRVETAQKTSESQSTTEITSPESPNVLVRPSTETRTSKLRVKQPPSSSVRPIFTLEESYQVLGVVSASSWEVIEQARRDIVERSRPDLIAELSEQQKERVRVDAYRANQAYAILVSAQIVGKT
;
A
#
# COMPACT_ATOMS: atom_id res chain seq x y z
N MET A 1 -12.58 29.84 -9.81
CA MET A 1 -13.18 28.92 -8.82
C MET A 1 -12.69 27.51 -9.14
N THR A 2 -11.94 26.87 -8.25
CA THR A 2 -11.45 25.50 -8.48
C THR A 2 -12.55 24.50 -8.11
N PHE A 3 -13.26 23.99 -9.12
CA PHE A 3 -14.27 22.95 -8.91
C PHE A 3 -13.59 21.64 -8.53
N ARG A 4 -13.80 21.17 -7.30
CA ARG A 4 -13.37 19.85 -6.85
C ARG A 4 -14.34 18.78 -7.35
N VAL A 5 -14.34 18.56 -8.66
CA VAL A 5 -15.23 17.60 -9.35
C VAL A 5 -14.99 16.17 -8.85
N LEU A 6 -13.77 15.89 -8.36
CA LEU A 6 -13.33 14.57 -7.93
C LEU A 6 -13.43 14.33 -6.40
N LEU A 7 -14.00 15.25 -5.62
CA LEU A 7 -14.16 15.08 -4.17
C LEU A 7 -15.02 13.85 -3.81
N GLN A 8 -16.03 13.58 -4.64
CA GLN A 8 -16.93 12.43 -4.48
C GLN A 8 -16.27 11.09 -4.85
N LYS A 9 -15.07 11.12 -5.43
CA LYS A 9 -14.34 9.92 -5.83
C LYS A 9 -13.43 9.43 -4.71
N SER A 10 -13.45 8.13 -4.47
CA SER A 10 -12.55 7.46 -3.54
C SER A 10 -11.11 7.48 -4.06
N ILE A 11 -10.11 7.28 -3.19
CA ILE A 11 -8.70 7.25 -3.61
C ILE A 11 -8.42 6.17 -4.66
N VAL A 12 -9.16 5.06 -4.62
CA VAL A 12 -9.03 3.96 -5.59
C VAL A 12 -9.54 4.40 -6.96
N GLU A 13 -10.65 5.14 -7.01
CA GLU A 13 -11.16 5.70 -8.26
C GLU A 13 -10.23 6.77 -8.83
N LEU A 14 -9.58 7.60 -7.98
CA LEU A 14 -8.58 8.56 -8.44
C LEU A 14 -7.35 7.86 -9.05
N GLU A 15 -6.89 6.76 -8.45
CA GLU A 15 -5.82 5.93 -9.01
C GLU A 15 -6.22 5.33 -10.36
N LYS A 16 -7.47 4.87 -10.49
CA LYS A 16 -8.01 4.33 -11.74
C LYS A 16 -8.08 5.41 -12.83
N LEU A 17 -8.60 6.60 -12.50
CA LEU A 17 -8.65 7.74 -13.43
C LEU A 17 -7.26 8.16 -13.88
N PHE A 18 -6.27 8.15 -12.96
CA PHE A 18 -4.89 8.40 -13.32
C PHE A 18 -4.37 7.37 -14.32
N ILE A 19 -4.59 6.07 -14.08
CA ILE A 19 -4.15 4.99 -14.99
C ILE A 19 -4.80 5.14 -16.37
N ASP A 20 -6.10 5.43 -16.41
CA ASP A 20 -6.89 5.56 -17.63
C ASP A 20 -6.56 6.86 -18.40
N SER A 21 -6.05 7.90 -17.73
CA SER A 21 -5.91 9.27 -18.26
C SER A 21 -4.50 9.86 -18.07
N GLN A 22 -3.44 9.04 -18.14
CA GLN A 22 -2.05 9.50 -17.93
C GLN A 22 -1.56 10.54 -18.96
N ASN A 23 -2.21 10.62 -20.13
CA ASN A 23 -1.90 11.59 -21.17
C ASN A 23 -2.88 12.77 -21.22
N ASP A 24 -3.91 12.78 -20.38
CA ASP A 24 -4.89 13.87 -20.36
C ASP A 24 -4.48 14.92 -19.31
N GLN A 25 -3.90 16.02 -19.79
CA GLN A 25 -3.46 17.14 -18.96
C GLN A 25 -4.59 17.74 -18.11
N VAL A 26 -5.82 17.73 -18.62
CA VAL A 26 -6.96 18.29 -17.89
C VAL A 26 -7.30 17.41 -16.70
N ILE A 27 -7.30 16.09 -16.88
CA ILE A 27 -7.55 15.12 -15.80
C ILE A 27 -6.39 15.12 -14.79
N LEU A 28 -5.14 15.21 -15.25
CA LEU A 28 -3.99 15.30 -14.35
C LEU A 28 -4.05 16.55 -13.46
N SER A 29 -4.39 17.72 -14.00
CA SER A 29 -4.55 18.95 -13.21
C SER A 29 -5.71 18.86 -12.19
N GLN A 30 -6.80 18.20 -12.56
CA GLN A 30 -7.91 17.96 -11.62
C GLN A 30 -7.52 16.99 -10.50
N LEU A 31 -6.77 15.93 -10.82
CA LEU A 31 -6.25 14.97 -9.85
C LEU A 31 -5.27 15.64 -8.88
N GLU A 32 -4.34 16.44 -9.38
CA GLU A 32 -3.38 17.18 -8.55
C GLU A 32 -4.10 18.12 -7.57
N ASN A 33 -5.03 18.93 -8.08
CA ASN A 33 -5.81 19.87 -7.27
C ASN A 33 -6.63 19.17 -6.19
N GLU A 34 -7.16 17.97 -6.45
CA GLU A 34 -7.90 17.19 -5.47
C GLU A 34 -6.96 16.52 -4.45
N LEU A 35 -5.87 15.90 -4.91
CA LEU A 35 -4.93 15.16 -4.09
C LEU A 35 -4.14 16.06 -3.13
N LYS A 36 -3.91 17.33 -3.48
CA LYS A 36 -3.28 18.32 -2.61
C LYS A 36 -4.02 18.52 -1.27
N TYR A 37 -5.33 18.29 -1.24
CA TYR A 37 -6.13 18.45 -0.02
C TYR A 37 -6.36 17.13 0.74
N ARG A 38 -5.91 15.99 0.21
CA ARG A 38 -6.06 14.68 0.84
C ARG A 38 -4.81 14.31 1.65
N LYS A 39 -4.97 14.14 2.96
CA LYS A 39 -3.87 13.86 3.92
C LYS A 39 -3.49 12.39 4.06
N THR A 40 -3.90 11.52 3.13
CA THR A 40 -3.60 10.08 3.23
C THR A 40 -2.29 9.75 2.52
N SER A 41 -1.47 8.85 3.08
CA SER A 41 -0.17 8.46 2.51
C SER A 41 -0.30 7.95 1.07
N ARG A 42 -1.43 7.31 0.75
CA ARG A 42 -1.76 6.80 -0.58
C ARG A 42 -2.04 7.94 -1.56
N ALA A 43 -2.76 8.98 -1.14
CA ALA A 43 -2.98 10.19 -1.94
C ALA A 43 -1.68 10.95 -2.20
N SER A 44 -0.80 11.09 -1.21
CA SER A 44 0.52 11.73 -1.41
C SER A 44 1.41 10.95 -2.38
N LYS A 45 1.32 9.62 -2.37
CA LYS A 45 2.03 8.77 -3.34
C LYS A 45 1.47 8.93 -4.75
N LEU A 46 0.15 9.05 -4.89
CA LEU A 46 -0.50 9.32 -6.18
C LEU A 46 -0.18 10.72 -6.69
N LEU A 47 -0.17 11.74 -5.81
CA LEU A 47 0.18 13.13 -6.15
C LEU A 47 1.56 13.21 -6.79
N LYS A 48 2.57 12.57 -6.18
CA LYS A 48 3.92 12.50 -6.76
C LYS A 48 3.94 11.88 -8.15
N ARG A 49 3.09 10.88 -8.42
CA ARG A 49 2.99 10.24 -9.74
C ARG A 49 2.32 11.16 -10.77
N VAL A 50 1.28 11.88 -10.36
CA VAL A 50 0.60 12.88 -11.19
C VAL A 50 1.56 14.02 -11.56
N GLU A 51 2.30 14.56 -10.59
CA GLU A 51 3.33 15.60 -10.82
C GLU A 51 4.40 15.11 -11.81
N THR A 52 4.88 13.87 -11.67
CA THR A 52 5.84 13.31 -12.64
C THR A 52 5.24 13.14 -14.04
N ALA A 53 3.96 12.77 -14.15
CA ALA A 53 3.30 12.58 -15.43
C ALA A 53 3.03 13.92 -16.15
N GLN A 54 2.62 14.95 -15.39
CA GLN A 54 2.49 16.32 -15.90
C GLN A 54 3.84 16.84 -16.39
N LYS A 55 4.89 16.70 -15.58
CA LYS A 55 6.25 17.15 -15.94
C LYS A 55 6.79 16.41 -17.17
N THR A 56 6.44 15.14 -17.34
CA THR A 56 6.82 14.34 -18.52
C THR A 56 6.07 14.80 -19.77
N SER A 57 4.79 15.15 -19.64
CA SER A 57 3.97 15.67 -20.75
C SER A 57 4.29 17.11 -21.12
N GLU A 58 4.84 17.91 -20.20
CA GLU A 58 5.35 19.27 -20.48
C GLU A 58 6.73 19.23 -21.19
N SER A 59 7.42 18.10 -21.15
CA SER A 59 8.76 17.89 -21.73
C SER A 59 8.75 17.11 -23.06
N GLN A 60 7.66 17.17 -23.83
CA GLN A 60 7.67 16.85 -25.26
C GLN A 60 7.65 18.13 -26.11
N SER A 61 8.63 19.00 -25.86
CA SER A 61 9.23 19.82 -26.90
C SER A 61 10.70 20.04 -26.55
N THR A 62 11.55 19.62 -27.49
CA THR A 62 13.02 19.77 -27.55
C THR A 62 13.84 18.60 -27.00
N THR A 63 14.36 17.85 -27.98
CA THR A 63 15.41 16.85 -27.97
C THR A 63 16.70 17.32 -27.27
N GLU A 64 17.51 16.34 -26.85
CA GLU A 64 18.97 16.27 -27.08
C GLU A 64 19.87 16.10 -25.84
N ILE A 65 20.29 14.84 -25.62
CA ILE A 65 21.66 14.36 -25.39
C ILE A 65 22.58 15.28 -24.56
N THR A 66 22.94 14.87 -23.34
CA THR A 66 24.35 14.72 -22.90
C THR A 66 24.47 14.16 -21.48
N SER A 67 25.07 12.98 -21.39
CA SER A 67 26.03 12.66 -20.33
C SER A 67 27.41 13.00 -20.93
N PRO A 68 28.27 13.77 -20.24
CA PRO A 68 29.53 13.23 -19.71
C PRO A 68 29.84 13.78 -18.30
N GLU A 69 30.12 12.92 -17.32
CA GLU A 69 31.45 12.54 -16.81
C GLU A 69 32.16 13.59 -15.91
N SER A 70 32.13 13.26 -14.59
CA SER A 70 33.07 13.38 -13.45
C SER A 70 34.44 14.12 -13.56
N PRO A 71 35.08 14.46 -12.41
CA PRO A 71 36.05 13.51 -11.82
C PRO A 71 36.10 13.45 -10.26
N ASN A 72 36.19 12.21 -9.74
CA ASN A 72 37.10 11.66 -8.70
C ASN A 72 37.42 12.53 -7.44
N VAL A 73 37.37 12.02 -6.20
CA VAL A 73 38.42 11.19 -5.57
C VAL A 73 37.90 10.57 -4.24
N LEU A 74 37.94 9.22 -4.17
CA LEU A 74 38.55 8.36 -3.10
C LEU A 74 38.05 8.55 -1.63
N VAL A 75 37.67 7.55 -0.82
CA VAL A 75 38.22 6.20 -0.57
C VAL A 75 37.13 5.30 0.09
N ARG A 76 37.18 3.99 -0.21
CA ARG A 76 36.43 2.78 0.26
C ARG A 76 36.90 2.26 1.66
N PRO A 77 36.49 1.10 2.28
CA PRO A 77 35.88 -0.16 1.76
C PRO A 77 34.65 -0.74 2.54
N SER A 78 33.73 -1.45 1.88
CA SER A 78 33.58 -2.94 1.70
C SER A 78 33.27 -3.70 3.01
N THR A 79 32.22 -4.52 3.12
CA THR A 79 31.99 -5.76 2.34
C THR A 79 30.52 -6.12 2.05
N GLU A 80 30.35 -6.75 0.87
CA GLU A 80 29.25 -7.56 0.30
C GLU A 80 28.42 -8.40 1.30
N THR A 81 27.15 -8.74 1.03
CA THR A 81 26.75 -9.87 0.14
C THR A 81 25.25 -9.74 -0.20
N ARG A 82 24.86 -9.37 -1.43
CA ARG A 82 24.47 -10.26 -2.54
C ARG A 82 23.40 -11.30 -2.18
N THR A 83 22.18 -11.12 -2.66
CA THR A 83 21.46 -12.17 -3.39
C THR A 83 20.45 -11.57 -4.37
N SER A 84 20.73 -11.82 -5.64
CA SER A 84 19.82 -11.68 -6.78
C SER A 84 18.64 -12.63 -6.65
N LYS A 85 17.42 -12.24 -7.06
CA LYS A 85 16.60 -13.09 -7.95
C LYS A 85 15.34 -12.38 -8.52
N LEU A 86 15.38 -12.19 -9.84
CA LEU A 86 14.38 -12.57 -10.85
C LEU A 86 12.91 -12.09 -10.75
N ARG A 87 12.56 -11.17 -11.66
CA ARG A 87 11.43 -11.22 -12.61
C ARG A 87 10.46 -12.39 -12.46
N VAL A 88 9.18 -12.14 -12.14
CA VAL A 88 7.99 -12.78 -12.76
C VAL A 88 6.76 -11.86 -12.67
N LYS A 89 6.21 -11.53 -13.85
CA LYS A 89 4.81 -11.25 -14.28
C LYS A 89 3.73 -10.75 -13.29
N GLN A 90 3.04 -9.67 -13.67
CA GLN A 90 1.65 -9.35 -13.31
C GLN A 90 0.68 -10.15 -14.22
N PRO A 91 -0.63 -10.34 -13.89
CA PRO A 91 -1.29 -10.70 -12.62
C PRO A 91 -2.06 -12.04 -12.78
N PRO A 92 -2.81 -12.49 -11.76
CA PRO A 92 -4.23 -12.67 -12.07
C PRO A 92 -5.15 -12.06 -11.02
N SER A 93 -6.36 -11.71 -11.46
CA SER A 93 -7.52 -11.75 -10.59
C SER A 93 -7.52 -13.07 -9.81
N SER A 94 -7.36 -12.99 -8.51
CA SER A 94 -7.82 -14.02 -7.59
C SER A 94 -8.77 -13.26 -6.68
N SER A 95 -10.09 -13.50 -6.66
CA SER A 95 -10.64 -14.74 -6.10
C SER A 95 -9.57 -15.50 -5.30
N VAL A 96 -8.95 -14.80 -4.34
CA VAL A 96 -8.12 -15.42 -3.33
C VAL A 96 -9.13 -16.26 -2.59
N ARG A 97 -9.18 -17.56 -2.91
CA ARG A 97 -9.74 -18.55 -1.99
C ARG A 97 -9.20 -18.14 -0.62
N PRO A 98 -10.07 -17.86 0.35
CA PRO A 98 -9.62 -17.42 1.66
C PRO A 98 -8.50 -18.37 2.10
N ILE A 99 -7.30 -17.84 2.34
CA ILE A 99 -6.16 -18.64 2.85
C ILE A 99 -6.56 -19.28 4.19
N PHE A 100 -7.54 -18.66 4.86
CA PHE A 100 -8.22 -19.11 6.06
C PHE A 100 -9.72 -19.12 5.80
N THR A 101 -10.41 -20.17 6.19
CA THR A 101 -11.87 -20.19 6.29
C THR A 101 -12.37 -19.17 7.32
N LEU A 102 -13.68 -18.91 7.35
CA LEU A 102 -14.29 -18.03 8.35
C LEU A 102 -13.95 -18.50 9.78
N GLU A 103 -13.96 -19.81 10.00
CA GLU A 103 -13.66 -20.44 11.29
C GLU A 103 -12.18 -20.27 11.68
N GLU A 104 -11.25 -20.48 10.74
CA GLU A 104 -9.83 -20.23 10.97
C GLU A 104 -9.56 -18.75 11.28
N SER A 105 -10.35 -17.83 10.72
CA SER A 105 -10.21 -16.39 11.00
C SER A 105 -10.53 -16.06 12.46
N TYR A 106 -11.55 -16.72 13.05
CA TYR A 106 -11.84 -16.61 14.48
C TYR A 106 -10.72 -17.22 15.34
N GLN A 107 -10.17 -18.37 14.92
CA GLN A 107 -9.04 -19.01 15.61
C GLN A 107 -7.77 -18.16 15.61
N VAL A 108 -7.43 -17.52 14.49
CA VAL A 108 -6.25 -16.63 14.37
C VAL A 108 -6.34 -15.44 15.34
N LEU A 109 -7.54 -14.90 15.54
CA LEU A 109 -7.77 -13.82 16.51
C LEU A 109 -7.96 -14.33 17.94
N GLY A 110 -8.06 -15.65 18.16
CA GLY A 110 -8.33 -16.24 19.46
C GLY A 110 -9.72 -15.90 20.01
N VAL A 111 -10.68 -15.62 19.13
CA VAL A 111 -12.05 -15.25 19.48
C VAL A 111 -13.03 -16.31 19.00
N VAL A 112 -14.24 -16.34 19.54
CA VAL A 112 -15.31 -17.24 19.09
C VAL A 112 -16.20 -16.56 18.06
N SER A 113 -16.87 -17.32 17.20
CA SER A 113 -17.80 -16.78 16.20
C SER A 113 -19.01 -16.05 16.79
N ALA A 114 -19.32 -16.32 18.06
CA ALA A 114 -20.35 -15.62 18.83
C ALA A 114 -19.86 -14.31 19.47
N SER A 115 -18.57 -13.99 19.37
CA SER A 115 -18.01 -12.75 19.91
C SER A 115 -18.59 -11.53 19.20
N SER A 116 -18.75 -10.44 19.95
CA SER A 116 -19.15 -9.16 19.36
C SER A 116 -18.04 -8.62 18.45
N TRP A 117 -18.43 -7.77 17.50
CA TRP A 117 -17.49 -7.13 16.58
C TRP A 117 -16.41 -6.31 17.30
N GLU A 118 -16.75 -5.69 18.42
CA GLU A 118 -15.82 -4.95 19.26
C GLU A 118 -14.73 -5.85 19.83
N VAL A 119 -15.07 -7.05 20.30
CA VAL A 119 -14.11 -8.04 20.80
C VAL A 119 -13.20 -8.54 19.69
N ILE A 120 -13.75 -8.75 18.49
CA ILE A 120 -12.99 -9.17 17.30
C ILE A 120 -11.97 -8.09 16.90
N GLU A 121 -12.40 -6.83 16.81
CA GLU A 121 -11.52 -5.72 16.48
C GLU A 121 -10.48 -5.46 17.57
N GLN A 122 -10.85 -5.58 18.85
CA GLN A 122 -9.92 -5.44 19.97
C GLN A 122 -8.84 -6.53 19.94
N ALA A 123 -9.21 -7.79 19.74
CA ALA A 123 -8.25 -8.88 19.63
C ALA A 123 -7.27 -8.67 18.46
N ARG A 124 -7.75 -8.19 17.31
CA ARG A 124 -6.88 -7.81 16.20
C ARG A 124 -5.92 -6.68 16.58
N ARG A 125 -6.41 -5.63 17.24
CA ARG A 125 -5.58 -4.50 17.68
C ARG A 125 -4.49 -4.95 18.62
N ASP A 126 -4.79 -5.79 19.60
CA ASP A 126 -3.81 -6.30 20.56
C ASP A 126 -2.67 -7.06 19.86
N ILE A 127 -2.99 -7.92 18.89
CA ILE A 127 -1.99 -8.68 18.14
C ILE A 127 -1.12 -7.73 17.29
N VAL A 128 -1.73 -6.76 16.61
CA VAL A 128 -1.01 -5.81 15.75
C VAL A 128 -0.18 -4.83 16.57
N GLU A 129 -0.67 -4.38 17.73
CA GLU A 129 0.03 -3.47 18.61
C GLU A 129 1.32 -4.11 19.14
N ARG A 130 1.29 -5.40 19.48
CA ARG A 130 2.51 -6.16 19.85
C ARG A 130 3.58 -6.17 18.76
N SER A 131 3.20 -6.03 17.49
CA SER A 131 4.13 -5.98 16.35
C SER A 131 4.75 -4.62 16.08
N ARG A 132 4.46 -3.61 16.90
CA ARG A 132 5.02 -2.27 16.74
C ARG A 132 6.55 -2.31 16.78
N PRO A 133 7.23 -1.58 15.88
CA PRO A 133 8.68 -1.59 15.78
C PRO A 133 9.36 -1.22 17.11
N ASP A 134 8.76 -0.31 17.88
CA ASP A 134 9.26 0.14 19.18
C ASP A 134 9.27 -1.01 20.22
N LEU A 135 8.25 -1.87 20.21
CA LEU A 135 8.08 -2.96 21.19
C LEU A 135 8.89 -4.21 20.81
N ILE A 136 9.07 -4.45 19.51
CA ILE A 136 9.82 -5.62 19.04
C ILE A 136 11.31 -5.33 18.84
N ALA A 137 11.78 -4.08 19.00
CA ALA A 137 13.17 -3.70 18.76
C ALA A 137 14.16 -4.52 19.59
N GLU A 138 13.82 -4.80 20.85
CA GLU A 138 14.65 -5.52 21.82
C GLU A 138 14.53 -7.05 21.72
N LEU A 139 13.58 -7.56 20.94
CA LEU A 139 13.39 -9.01 20.75
C LEU A 139 14.45 -9.61 19.82
N SER A 140 14.61 -10.94 19.84
CA SER A 140 15.43 -11.63 18.83
C SER A 140 14.79 -11.56 17.44
N GLU A 141 15.57 -11.62 16.37
CA GLU A 141 15.04 -11.60 14.99
C GLU A 141 13.97 -12.67 14.74
N GLN A 142 14.12 -13.86 15.34
CA GLN A 142 13.12 -14.92 15.25
C GLN A 142 11.79 -14.54 15.92
N GLN A 143 11.85 -13.85 17.07
CA GLN A 143 10.65 -13.35 17.75
C GLN A 143 10.03 -12.17 16.99
N LYS A 144 10.84 -11.24 16.47
CA LYS A 144 10.36 -10.14 15.62
C LYS A 144 9.59 -10.68 14.42
N GLU A 145 10.13 -11.70 13.74
CA GLU A 145 9.48 -12.31 12.60
C GLU A 145 8.16 -12.98 12.99
N ARG A 146 8.14 -13.75 14.09
CA ARG A 146 6.89 -14.35 14.60
C ARG A 146 5.81 -13.31 14.83
N VAL A 147 6.13 -12.23 15.54
CA VAL A 147 5.15 -11.19 15.87
C VAL A 147 4.69 -10.43 14.62
N ARG A 148 5.56 -10.22 13.63
CA ARG A 148 5.18 -9.65 12.32
C ARG A 148 4.25 -10.55 11.54
N VAL A 149 4.54 -11.86 11.50
CA VAL A 149 3.68 -12.86 10.85
C VAL A 149 2.33 -12.94 11.54
N ASP A 150 2.28 -12.89 12.87
CA ASP A 150 1.04 -12.91 13.63
C ASP A 150 0.17 -11.67 13.35
N ALA A 151 0.76 -10.48 13.33
CA ALA A 151 0.06 -9.26 12.95
C ALA A 151 -0.46 -9.28 11.50
N TYR A 152 0.32 -9.84 10.57
CA TYR A 152 -0.11 -10.03 9.19
C TYR A 152 -1.30 -11.00 9.11
N ARG A 153 -1.25 -12.12 9.83
CA ARG A 153 -2.34 -13.09 9.91
C ARG A 153 -3.61 -12.49 10.53
N ALA A 154 -3.48 -11.76 11.64
CA ALA A 154 -4.61 -11.10 12.29
C ALA A 154 -5.32 -10.09 11.37
N ASN A 155 -4.56 -9.30 10.60
CA ASN A 155 -5.14 -8.37 9.64
C ASN A 155 -5.87 -9.07 8.49
N GLN A 156 -5.36 -10.20 8.01
CA GLN A 156 -6.05 -11.02 7.00
C GLN A 156 -7.33 -11.65 7.53
N ALA A 157 -7.28 -12.26 8.72
CA ALA A 157 -8.43 -12.85 9.39
C ALA A 157 -9.55 -11.81 9.57
N TYR A 158 -9.20 -10.62 10.05
CA TYR A 158 -10.16 -9.53 10.20
C TYR A 158 -10.81 -9.12 8.87
N ALA A 159 -10.03 -9.00 7.79
CA ALA A 159 -10.57 -8.67 6.47
C ALA A 159 -11.61 -9.70 5.98
N ILE A 160 -11.37 -10.98 6.24
CA ILE A 160 -12.31 -12.07 5.92
C ILE A 160 -13.60 -11.88 6.74
N LEU A 161 -13.50 -11.66 8.05
CA LEU A 161 -14.66 -11.44 8.91
C LEU A 161 -15.49 -10.21 8.48
N VAL A 162 -14.84 -9.10 8.14
CA VAL A 162 -15.51 -7.90 7.58
C VAL A 162 -16.27 -8.27 6.30
N SER A 163 -15.61 -8.94 5.37
CA SER A 163 -16.24 -9.31 4.09
C SER A 163 -17.45 -10.23 4.27
N ALA A 164 -17.36 -11.21 5.17
CA ALA A 164 -18.46 -12.10 5.49
C ALA A 164 -19.65 -11.36 6.14
N GLN A 165 -19.36 -10.39 7.00
CA GLN A 165 -20.39 -9.58 7.65
C GLN A 165 -21.14 -8.67 6.66
N ILE A 166 -20.47 -8.19 5.61
CA ILE A 166 -21.10 -7.39 4.54
C ILE A 166 -22.02 -8.28 3.68
N VAL A 167 -21.58 -9.49 3.32
CA VAL A 167 -22.36 -10.43 2.50
C VAL A 167 -23.61 -10.95 3.23
N GLY A 168 -23.56 -11.11 4.56
CA GLY A 168 -24.72 -11.56 5.35
C GLY A 168 -25.83 -10.50 5.55
N LYS A 169 -25.64 -9.27 5.06
CA LYS A 169 -26.60 -8.16 5.19
C LYS A 169 -27.32 -7.79 3.88
N THR A 170 -27.00 -8.46 2.77
CA THR A 170 -27.68 -8.35 1.47
C THR A 170 -28.63 -9.51 1.25
#